data_AF-A0A535CAK1-F1
#
_entry.id   AF-A0A535CAK1-F1
#
_cell.length_a   1.000
_cell.length_b   1.000
_cell.length_c   1.000
_cell.angle_alpha   90.00
_cell.angle_beta   90.00
_cell.angle_gamma   90.00
#
_symmetry.space_group_name_H-M   'P 1'
#
loop_
_entity.id
_entity.type
_entity.pdbx_description
1 polymer ?
#
loop_
_entity_poly.entity_id
_entity_poly.type
_entity_poly.pdbx_seq_one_letter_code
_entity_poly.pdbx_strand_id
1 'polypeptide(L)'
;MSSQSIPLRDTAHGENEAGNGDHAALGRPTDPPVDNGKRIRGITPFWHDRFIEISLVLSMTAYYVIGNVHLGTGFLFALNPLLSLPFLLVFAVLCWYRLPIAIALLPLTLPFYFYQKTIFSHYSFSLAEITLGICLLVALLQLGLRRSNWSYWLSWPELRDRLGPFSIPIFVFFLAATLSIFVAYDKVSALRYYREEVIDPLLYLMLALYCLRTRGDVTRLLLAMLGTGLMVALVGVMQFFDFRNTLQLESDGVHRVHAMYGSANSIGLLFDYVLPIGFAWIAAKSPFTLNTWAFWKKKLFAVAVCVPLLYVLFLTQSLGSWIALAVAAVFIAAISIRQRKVLLIAVAIFVVALG
;
A
#
# COMPACT_ATOMS: atom_id res chain seq x y z
N MET A 1 25.16 -49.06 -60.43
CA MET A 1 24.94 -48.85 -58.98
C MET A 1 23.51 -48.34 -58.82
N SER A 2 22.72 -49.04 -58.00
CA SER A 2 21.28 -48.95 -57.65
C SER A 2 20.64 -47.55 -57.74
N SER A 3 19.47 -47.29 -58.32
CA SER A 3 18.12 -47.90 -58.30
C SER A 3 17.31 -47.76 -56.99
N GLN A 4 16.08 -47.24 -57.14
CA GLN A 4 14.86 -47.42 -56.32
C GLN A 4 14.39 -46.30 -55.35
N SER A 5 13.55 -45.40 -55.88
CA SER A 5 12.10 -45.20 -55.63
C SER A 5 11.38 -45.68 -54.33
N ILE A 6 10.45 -44.80 -53.82
CA ILE A 6 9.10 -45.07 -53.22
C ILE A 6 9.05 -45.51 -51.71
N PRO A 7 7.99 -45.26 -50.88
CA PRO A 7 7.12 -44.10 -50.60
C PRO A 7 6.65 -43.99 -49.11
N LEU A 8 5.60 -43.20 -48.84
CA LEU A 8 4.69 -43.21 -47.67
C LEU A 8 4.09 -44.60 -47.33
N ARG A 9 3.93 -44.92 -46.04
CA ARG A 9 2.73 -45.64 -45.53
C ARG A 9 2.56 -45.57 -44.01
N ASP A 10 1.33 -45.27 -43.61
CA ASP A 10 0.71 -45.55 -42.32
C ASP A 10 0.87 -47.01 -41.88
N THR A 11 0.98 -47.25 -40.57
CA THR A 11 0.23 -48.32 -39.89
C THR A 11 0.04 -47.98 -38.42
N ALA A 12 -1.24 -47.85 -38.05
CA ALA A 12 -1.76 -47.97 -36.70
C ALA A 12 -1.59 -49.39 -36.15
N HIS A 13 -1.43 -49.49 -34.83
CA HIS A 13 -1.85 -50.55 -33.88
C HIS A 13 -1.02 -50.28 -32.61
N GLY A 14 -1.55 -49.95 -31.44
CA GLY A 14 -2.78 -50.42 -30.84
C GLY A 14 -2.39 -51.45 -29.78
N GLU A 15 -2.13 -51.01 -28.55
CA GLU A 15 -2.22 -51.86 -27.36
C GLU A 15 -2.42 -50.99 -26.12
N ASN A 16 -3.65 -51.08 -25.60
CA ASN A 16 -4.00 -50.72 -24.23
C ASN A 16 -3.39 -51.78 -23.32
N GLU A 17 -2.60 -51.38 -22.33
CA GLU A 17 -2.60 -52.08 -21.04
C GLU A 17 -2.72 -51.07 -19.91
N ALA A 18 -3.74 -51.33 -19.09
CA ALA A 18 -4.12 -50.61 -17.90
C ALA A 18 -3.13 -50.91 -16.77
N GLY A 19 -2.67 -49.86 -16.09
CA GLY A 19 -1.86 -49.94 -14.88
C GLY A 19 -2.19 -48.78 -13.94
N ASN A 20 -3.16 -49.02 -13.07
CA ASN A 20 -3.65 -48.21 -11.97
C ASN A 20 -2.53 -47.62 -11.07
N GLY A 21 -2.69 -46.39 -10.59
CA GLY A 21 -1.90 -45.87 -9.47
C GLY A 21 -1.77 -44.35 -9.42
N ASP A 22 -2.69 -43.71 -8.70
CA ASP A 22 -2.50 -42.50 -7.89
C ASP A 22 -1.46 -41.46 -8.34
N HIS A 23 -1.94 -40.35 -8.90
CA HIS A 23 -1.59 -39.00 -8.43
C HIS A 23 -2.58 -37.98 -9.03
N ALA A 24 -3.75 -37.88 -8.41
CA ALA A 24 -4.60 -36.71 -8.49
C ALA A 24 -3.94 -35.53 -7.74
N ALA A 25 -2.78 -35.07 -8.22
CA ALA A 25 -2.24 -33.78 -7.85
C ALA A 25 -3.00 -32.73 -8.66
N LEU A 26 -4.11 -32.24 -8.08
CA LEU A 26 -4.78 -31.02 -8.54
C LEU A 26 -3.72 -29.98 -8.88
N GLY A 27 -3.59 -29.67 -10.18
CA GLY A 27 -2.76 -28.58 -10.66
C GLY A 27 -3.20 -27.29 -9.98
N ARG A 28 -2.42 -26.84 -9.00
CA ARG A 28 -2.54 -25.49 -8.47
C ARG A 28 -2.19 -24.54 -9.61
N PRO A 29 -3.07 -23.61 -10.00
CA PRO A 29 -2.68 -22.58 -10.94
C PRO A 29 -1.65 -21.69 -10.23
N THR A 30 -0.39 -21.83 -10.63
CA THR A 30 0.72 -20.94 -10.24
C THR A 30 0.72 -19.65 -11.04
N ASP A 31 -0.17 -19.52 -12.01
CA ASP A 31 -0.28 -18.34 -12.84
C ASP A 31 -1.16 -17.27 -12.16
N PRO A 32 -0.71 -16.00 -12.16
CA PRO A 32 -1.49 -14.91 -11.60
C PRO A 32 -2.83 -14.77 -12.35
N PRO A 33 -3.85 -14.17 -11.69
CA PRO A 33 -5.13 -13.83 -12.32
C PRO A 33 -4.94 -13.27 -13.73
N VAL A 34 -5.38 -14.02 -14.75
CA VAL A 34 -5.36 -13.51 -16.13
C VAL A 34 -6.40 -12.40 -16.22
N ASP A 35 -5.90 -11.22 -16.62
CA ASP A 35 -6.66 -10.00 -16.82
C ASP A 35 -7.70 -10.18 -17.95
N ASN A 36 -8.94 -10.50 -17.57
CA ASN A 36 -10.08 -10.71 -18.46
C ASN A 36 -10.76 -9.41 -18.93
N GLY A 37 -10.09 -8.26 -18.83
CA GLY A 37 -10.65 -6.97 -19.27
C GLY A 37 -10.74 -6.86 -20.80
N LYS A 38 -11.94 -6.58 -21.33
CA LYS A 38 -12.12 -6.12 -22.73
C LYS A 38 -11.30 -4.84 -22.93
N ARG A 39 -10.17 -4.95 -23.62
CA ARG A 39 -9.23 -3.84 -23.83
C ARG A 39 -9.74 -2.89 -24.90
N ILE A 40 -9.57 -1.60 -24.68
CA ILE A 40 -9.79 -0.56 -25.69
C ILE A 40 -8.72 -0.74 -26.79
N ARG A 41 -9.15 -0.98 -28.03
CA ARG A 41 -8.24 -1.14 -29.18
C ARG A 41 -7.40 0.14 -29.34
N GLY A 42 -6.07 0.00 -29.32
CA GLY A 42 -5.11 1.07 -29.64
C GLY A 42 -4.31 1.64 -28.46
N ILE A 43 -4.69 1.37 -27.20
CA ILE A 43 -3.96 1.85 -26.01
C ILE A 43 -3.08 0.72 -25.46
N THR A 44 -1.80 1.02 -25.17
CA THR A 44 -0.92 0.03 -24.55
C THR A 44 -1.38 -0.28 -23.11
N PRO A 45 -1.16 -1.51 -22.60
CA PRO A 45 -1.57 -1.88 -21.25
C PRO A 45 -1.06 -0.92 -20.16
N PHE A 46 0.12 -0.34 -20.38
CA PHE A 46 0.71 0.66 -19.50
C PHE A 46 -0.15 1.92 -19.34
N TRP A 47 -0.55 2.55 -20.47
CA TRP A 47 -1.33 3.79 -20.43
C TRP A 47 -2.73 3.56 -19.87
N HIS A 48 -3.32 2.39 -20.18
CA HIS A 48 -4.61 2.01 -19.63
C HIS A 48 -4.61 1.98 -18.10
N ASP A 49 -3.60 1.35 -17.48
CA ASP A 49 -3.46 1.34 -16.02
C ASP A 49 -3.24 2.74 -15.44
N ARG A 50 -2.42 3.58 -16.10
CA ARG A 50 -2.20 4.97 -15.67
C ARG A 50 -3.48 5.80 -15.69
N PHE A 51 -4.32 5.65 -16.72
CA PHE A 51 -5.61 6.35 -16.79
C PHE A 51 -6.54 5.93 -15.66
N ILE A 52 -6.57 4.63 -15.32
CA ILE A 52 -7.36 4.14 -14.18
C ILE A 52 -6.84 4.73 -12.87
N GLU A 53 -5.53 4.73 -12.65
CA GLU A 53 -4.92 5.27 -11.44
C GLU A 53 -5.25 6.76 -11.26
N ILE A 54 -5.05 7.56 -12.31
CA ILE A 54 -5.38 8.99 -12.29
C ILE A 54 -6.87 9.19 -12.05
N SER A 55 -7.73 8.43 -12.71
CA SER A 55 -9.19 8.56 -12.56
C SER A 55 -9.66 8.17 -11.16
N LEU A 56 -9.05 7.14 -10.54
CA LEU A 56 -9.32 6.77 -9.15
C LEU A 56 -8.98 7.92 -8.21
N VAL A 57 -7.77 8.47 -8.31
CA VAL A 57 -7.34 9.60 -7.46
C VAL A 57 -8.25 10.81 -7.66
N LEU A 58 -8.49 11.22 -8.90
CA LEU A 58 -9.33 12.37 -9.22
C LEU A 58 -10.77 12.18 -8.76
N SER A 59 -11.33 10.98 -8.88
CA SER A 59 -12.69 10.67 -8.41
C SER A 59 -12.80 10.79 -6.89
N MET A 60 -11.79 10.32 -6.14
CA MET A 60 -11.72 10.48 -4.69
C MET A 60 -11.59 11.96 -4.30
N THR A 61 -10.73 12.72 -4.97
CA THR A 61 -10.54 14.15 -4.72
C THR A 61 -11.81 14.94 -5.01
N ALA A 62 -12.44 14.72 -6.16
CA ALA A 62 -13.69 15.39 -6.53
C ALA A 62 -14.81 15.04 -5.55
N TYR A 63 -14.92 13.77 -5.15
CA TYR A 63 -15.88 13.36 -4.12
C TYR A 63 -15.60 14.07 -2.80
N TYR A 64 -14.35 14.17 -2.37
CA TYR A 64 -14.00 14.82 -1.11
C TYR A 64 -14.28 16.32 -1.10
N VAL A 65 -13.94 17.00 -2.19
CA VAL A 65 -14.02 18.47 -2.30
C VAL A 65 -15.47 18.95 -2.42
N ILE A 66 -16.28 18.31 -3.26
CA ILE A 66 -17.61 18.81 -3.60
C ILE A 66 -18.56 18.64 -2.40
N GLY A 67 -19.08 19.75 -1.90
CA GLY A 67 -20.02 19.78 -0.78
C GLY A 67 -19.41 19.39 0.57
N ASN A 68 -18.11 19.61 0.75
CA ASN A 68 -17.47 19.49 2.06
C ASN A 68 -17.23 20.89 2.67
N VAL A 69 -18.21 21.35 3.43
CA VAL A 69 -18.22 22.66 4.10
C VAL A 69 -17.05 22.88 5.08
N HIS A 70 -16.41 21.81 5.55
CA HIS A 70 -15.27 21.90 6.47
C HIS A 70 -13.98 22.36 5.79
N LEU A 71 -13.93 22.39 4.44
CA LEU A 71 -12.77 22.86 3.69
C LEU A 71 -12.70 24.39 3.54
N GLY A 72 -13.77 25.10 3.89
CA GLY A 72 -13.84 26.56 3.87
C GLY A 72 -14.99 27.10 3.04
N THR A 73 -14.83 28.31 2.50
CA THR A 73 -15.91 29.10 1.86
C THR A 73 -15.93 29.05 0.33
N GLY A 74 -15.14 28.16 -0.28
CA GLY A 74 -15.09 28.01 -1.74
C GLY A 74 -16.42 27.52 -2.35
N PHE A 75 -16.72 27.96 -3.58
CA PHE A 75 -17.95 27.60 -4.29
C PHE A 75 -18.19 26.07 -4.32
N LEU A 76 -17.14 25.29 -4.63
CA LEU A 76 -17.23 23.83 -4.69
C LEU A 76 -17.56 23.19 -3.33
N PHE A 77 -17.08 23.77 -2.23
CA PHE A 77 -17.28 23.27 -0.87
C PHE A 77 -18.72 23.50 -0.38
N ALA A 78 -19.35 24.56 -0.87
CA ALA A 78 -20.72 24.95 -0.54
C ALA A 78 -21.80 24.27 -1.41
N LEU A 79 -21.39 23.51 -2.45
CA LEU A 79 -22.32 22.75 -3.27
C LEU A 79 -23.07 21.68 -2.46
N ASN A 80 -24.23 21.25 -2.95
CA ASN A 80 -24.96 20.15 -2.32
C ASN A 80 -24.08 18.87 -2.31
N PRO A 81 -23.85 18.23 -1.15
CA PRO A 81 -23.05 17.00 -1.04
C PRO A 81 -23.48 15.90 -2.00
N LEU A 82 -24.76 15.83 -2.37
CA LEU A 82 -25.29 14.84 -3.31
C LEU A 82 -24.67 14.95 -4.72
N LEU A 83 -24.21 16.14 -5.12
CA LEU A 83 -23.52 16.35 -6.40
C LEU A 83 -22.17 15.62 -6.47
N SER A 84 -21.63 15.19 -5.33
CA SER A 84 -20.40 14.41 -5.28
C SER A 84 -20.61 12.92 -5.57
N LEU A 85 -21.83 12.39 -5.42
CA LEU A 85 -22.13 10.95 -5.55
C LEU A 85 -21.74 10.34 -6.91
N PRO A 86 -21.87 11.03 -8.06
CA PRO A 86 -21.38 10.51 -9.33
C PRO A 86 -19.87 10.18 -9.30
N PHE A 87 -19.06 10.97 -8.62
CA PHE A 87 -17.62 10.71 -8.48
C PHE A 87 -17.34 9.49 -7.59
N LEU A 88 -18.14 9.30 -6.55
CA LEU A 88 -18.09 8.09 -5.73
C LEU A 88 -18.46 6.85 -6.54
N LEU A 89 -19.46 6.96 -7.42
CA LEU A 89 -19.87 5.89 -8.32
C LEU A 89 -18.76 5.58 -9.34
N VAL A 90 -18.11 6.59 -9.91
CA VAL A 90 -16.94 6.41 -10.78
C VAL A 90 -15.84 5.66 -10.04
N PHE A 91 -15.52 6.06 -8.80
CA PHE A 91 -14.56 5.35 -7.96
C PHE A 91 -14.95 3.88 -7.77
N ALA A 92 -16.22 3.60 -7.42
CA ALA A 92 -16.71 2.25 -7.21
C ALA A 92 -16.65 1.38 -8.48
N VAL A 93 -16.98 1.94 -9.64
CA VAL A 93 -16.89 1.24 -10.95
C VAL A 93 -15.44 0.94 -11.33
N LEU A 94 -14.52 1.90 -11.13
CA LEU A 94 -13.09 1.69 -11.38
C LEU A 94 -12.49 0.67 -10.41
N CYS A 95 -12.89 0.73 -9.13
CA CYS A 95 -12.53 -0.24 -8.11
C CYS A 95 -13.03 -1.63 -8.47
N TRP A 96 -14.25 -1.76 -9.00
CA TRP A 96 -14.76 -3.02 -9.54
C TRP A 96 -13.89 -3.58 -10.66
N TYR A 97 -13.40 -2.71 -11.55
CA TYR A 97 -12.58 -3.14 -12.68
C TYR A 97 -11.15 -3.51 -12.28
N ARG A 98 -10.51 -2.76 -11.37
CA ARG A 98 -9.13 -2.98 -10.89
C ARG A 98 -8.99 -2.78 -9.38
N LEU A 99 -9.60 -3.68 -8.61
CA LEU A 99 -9.54 -3.68 -7.15
C LEU A 99 -8.10 -3.62 -6.57
N PRO A 100 -7.11 -4.38 -7.09
CA PRO A 100 -5.73 -4.30 -6.56
C PRO A 100 -5.10 -2.91 -6.71
N ILE A 101 -5.39 -2.20 -7.80
CA ILE A 101 -4.88 -0.85 -8.03
C ILE A 101 -5.51 0.14 -7.06
N ALA A 102 -6.83 0.05 -6.84
CA ALA A 102 -7.52 0.89 -5.87
C ALA A 102 -6.94 0.73 -4.46
N ILE A 103 -6.76 -0.52 -4.00
CA ILE A 103 -6.19 -0.82 -2.67
C ILE A 103 -4.75 -0.32 -2.55
N ALA A 104 -3.93 -0.49 -3.60
CA ALA A 104 -2.54 -0.04 -3.61
C ALA A 104 -2.41 1.49 -3.55
N LEU A 105 -3.39 2.23 -4.08
CA LEU A 105 -3.37 3.70 -4.11
C LEU A 105 -3.92 4.36 -2.85
N LEU A 106 -4.65 3.65 -1.99
CA LEU A 106 -5.22 4.26 -0.77
C LEU A 106 -4.18 5.02 0.08
N PRO A 107 -2.96 4.49 0.34
CA PRO A 107 -1.95 5.23 1.09
C PRO A 107 -1.49 6.52 0.43
N LEU A 108 -1.55 6.61 -0.91
CA LEU A 108 -1.19 7.83 -1.66
C LEU A 108 -2.18 8.97 -1.39
N THR A 109 -3.45 8.65 -1.18
CA THR A 109 -4.51 9.65 -1.20
C THR A 109 -5.09 9.94 0.17
N LEU A 110 -5.29 8.92 1.00
CA LEU A 110 -6.00 9.04 2.28
C LEU A 110 -5.35 10.00 3.29
N PRO A 111 -4.02 10.08 3.40
CA PRO A 111 -3.38 10.94 4.40
C PRO A 111 -3.57 12.45 4.16
N PHE A 112 -4.24 12.85 3.07
CA PHE A 112 -4.54 14.24 2.74
C PHE A 112 -5.98 14.65 3.10
N TYR A 113 -6.82 13.72 3.55
CA TYR A 113 -8.26 13.92 3.75
C TYR A 113 -8.67 13.84 5.22
N PHE A 114 -8.34 14.88 5.97
CA PHE A 114 -8.53 14.93 7.43
C PHE A 114 -9.95 15.22 7.87
N TYR A 115 -10.64 16.13 7.17
CA TYR A 115 -11.99 16.52 7.55
C TYR A 115 -13.01 15.46 7.14
N GLN A 116 -13.87 15.08 8.06
CA GLN A 116 -15.01 14.22 7.77
C GLN A 116 -15.99 14.94 6.84
N LYS A 117 -16.65 14.17 5.99
CA LYS A 117 -17.69 14.68 5.10
C LYS A 117 -19.06 14.33 5.64
N THR A 118 -19.93 15.34 5.78
CA THR A 118 -21.34 15.16 6.11
C THR A 118 -22.10 14.71 4.87
N ILE A 119 -22.66 13.50 4.92
CA ILE A 119 -23.41 12.91 3.79
C ILE A 119 -24.91 13.18 3.96
N PHE A 120 -25.45 12.83 5.13
CA PHE A 120 -26.87 12.97 5.43
C PHE A 120 -27.07 13.41 6.88
N SER A 121 -27.67 14.59 7.05
CA SER A 121 -27.95 15.18 8.36
C SER A 121 -26.70 15.26 9.25
N HIS A 122 -26.63 14.44 10.31
CA HIS A 122 -25.53 14.42 11.29
C HIS A 122 -24.49 13.31 11.04
N TYR A 123 -24.68 12.45 10.03
CA TYR A 123 -23.72 11.38 9.76
C TYR A 123 -22.53 11.92 8.97
N SER A 124 -21.39 11.99 9.64
CA SER A 124 -20.09 12.33 9.09
C SER A 124 -19.21 11.09 9.02
N PHE A 125 -18.60 10.86 7.86
CA PHE A 125 -17.67 9.76 7.64
C PHE A 125 -16.37 10.31 7.08
N SER A 126 -15.24 9.69 7.45
CA SER A 126 -13.97 10.03 6.83
C SER A 126 -13.92 9.49 5.40
N LEU A 127 -13.14 10.12 4.53
CA LEU A 127 -12.95 9.58 3.18
C LEU A 127 -12.30 8.19 3.21
N ALA A 128 -11.43 7.95 4.19
CA ALA A 128 -10.80 6.66 4.42
C ALA A 128 -11.84 5.56 4.67
N GLU A 129 -12.79 5.79 5.59
CA GLU A 129 -13.87 4.84 5.89
C GLU A 129 -14.73 4.55 4.66
N ILE A 130 -15.12 5.59 3.91
CA ILE A 130 -15.97 5.45 2.73
C ILE A 130 -15.27 4.64 1.64
N THR A 131 -14.02 4.99 1.32
CA THR A 131 -13.29 4.37 0.22
C THR A 131 -12.83 2.96 0.56
N LEU A 132 -12.43 2.70 1.81
CA LEU A 132 -12.17 1.36 2.33
C LEU A 132 -13.45 0.51 2.32
N GLY A 133 -14.58 1.07 2.76
CA GLY A 133 -15.89 0.43 2.73
C GLY A 133 -16.33 0.05 1.31
N ILE A 134 -16.09 0.92 0.31
CA ILE A 134 -16.34 0.60 -1.10
C ILE A 134 -15.42 -0.52 -1.59
N CYS A 135 -14.12 -0.47 -1.30
CA CYS A 135 -13.19 -1.55 -1.65
C CYS A 135 -13.63 -2.89 -1.05
N LEU A 136 -14.06 -2.89 0.22
CA LEU A 136 -14.58 -4.07 0.90
C LEU A 136 -15.88 -4.58 0.25
N LEU A 137 -16.83 -3.69 0.00
CA LEU A 137 -18.11 -4.01 -0.63
C LEU A 137 -17.91 -4.58 -2.03
N VAL A 138 -17.04 -3.98 -2.84
CA VAL A 138 -16.65 -4.49 -4.15
C VAL A 138 -16.01 -5.86 -4.04
N ALA A 139 -15.08 -6.07 -3.11
CA ALA A 139 -14.45 -7.37 -2.89
C ALA A 139 -15.48 -8.45 -2.51
N LEU A 140 -16.39 -8.15 -1.58
CA LEU A 140 -17.45 -9.07 -1.13
C LEU A 140 -18.45 -9.39 -2.25
N LEU A 141 -18.87 -8.38 -3.03
CA LEU A 141 -19.75 -8.57 -4.17
C LEU A 141 -19.08 -9.39 -5.28
N GLN A 142 -17.79 -9.17 -5.56
CA GLN A 142 -17.03 -10.00 -6.49
C GLN A 142 -16.91 -11.45 -6.00
N LEU A 143 -16.65 -11.65 -4.70
CA LEU A 143 -16.63 -12.97 -4.09
C LEU A 143 -17.99 -13.68 -4.18
N GLY A 144 -19.09 -12.97 -3.93
CA GLY A 144 -20.45 -13.52 -4.03
C GLY A 144 -20.88 -13.85 -5.46
N LEU A 145 -20.67 -12.92 -6.39
CA LEU A 145 -21.12 -13.05 -7.79
C LEU A 145 -20.20 -13.91 -8.65
N ARG A 146 -18.91 -13.99 -8.30
CA ARG A 146 -17.90 -14.73 -9.06
C ARG A 146 -17.23 -15.83 -8.23
N ARG A 147 -17.94 -16.40 -7.26
CA ARG A 147 -17.39 -17.34 -6.26
C ARG A 147 -16.45 -18.41 -6.83
N SER A 148 -16.82 -19.04 -7.95
CA SER A 148 -16.00 -20.09 -8.58
C SER A 148 -14.76 -19.57 -9.33
N ASN A 149 -14.76 -18.31 -9.75
CA ASN A 149 -13.71 -17.68 -10.57
C ASN A 149 -13.05 -16.50 -9.84
N TRP A 150 -13.26 -16.36 -8.53
CA TRP A 150 -12.70 -15.24 -7.80
C TRP A 150 -11.21 -15.46 -7.61
N SER A 151 -10.45 -14.83 -8.48
CA SER A 151 -9.01 -15.06 -8.61
C SER A 151 -8.20 -14.60 -7.39
N TYR A 152 -8.83 -13.94 -6.42
CA TYR A 152 -8.21 -13.48 -5.17
C TYR A 152 -8.41 -14.42 -3.98
N TRP A 153 -9.12 -15.55 -4.14
CA TRP A 153 -9.35 -16.49 -3.04
C TRP A 153 -8.04 -17.09 -2.49
N LEU A 154 -7.79 -16.91 -1.19
CA LEU A 154 -6.66 -17.51 -0.49
C LEU A 154 -7.13 -18.66 0.41
N SER A 155 -6.32 -19.72 0.44
CA SER A 155 -6.45 -20.76 1.47
C SER A 155 -5.91 -20.27 2.82
N TRP A 156 -6.39 -20.83 3.93
CA TRP A 156 -5.90 -20.47 5.26
C TRP A 156 -4.39 -20.67 5.44
N PRO A 157 -3.77 -21.78 4.97
CA PRO A 157 -2.32 -21.93 5.02
C PRO A 157 -1.58 -20.82 4.28
N GLU A 158 -2.04 -20.46 3.08
CA GLU A 158 -1.41 -19.39 2.30
C GLU A 158 -1.54 -18.02 2.99
N LEU A 159 -2.69 -17.74 3.60
CA LEU A 159 -2.89 -16.49 4.34
C LEU A 159 -1.96 -16.43 5.57
N ARG A 160 -1.83 -17.54 6.29
CA ARG A 160 -0.91 -17.67 7.43
C ARG A 160 0.54 -17.49 6.99
N ASP A 161 0.93 -18.07 5.86
CA ASP A 161 2.29 -17.92 5.31
C ASP A 161 2.59 -16.46 4.94
N ARG A 162 1.60 -15.73 4.42
CA ARG A 162 1.74 -14.29 4.11
C ARG A 162 1.80 -13.40 5.35
N LEU A 163 1.02 -13.71 6.39
CA LEU A 163 1.10 -13.03 7.69
C LEU A 163 2.43 -13.32 8.41
N GLY A 164 3.02 -14.49 8.15
CA GLY A 164 4.27 -14.93 8.76
C GLY A 164 4.20 -14.95 10.29
N PRO A 165 5.25 -14.50 11.00
CA PRO A 165 5.30 -14.56 12.46
C PRO A 165 4.32 -13.60 13.15
N PHE A 166 3.68 -12.69 12.41
CA PHE A 166 2.82 -11.64 12.97
C PHE A 166 1.38 -12.09 13.24
N SER A 167 0.99 -13.29 12.80
CA SER A 167 -0.35 -13.84 13.03
C SER A 167 -0.75 -13.88 14.52
N ILE A 168 0.15 -14.37 15.39
CA ILE A 168 -0.11 -14.44 16.85
C ILE A 168 -0.14 -13.04 17.48
N PRO A 169 0.87 -12.16 17.28
CA PRO A 169 0.82 -10.79 17.80
C PRO A 169 -0.44 -10.02 17.37
N ILE A 170 -0.84 -10.12 16.11
CA ILE A 170 -2.06 -9.46 15.60
C ILE A 170 -3.29 -9.97 16.34
N PHE A 171 -3.42 -11.30 16.50
CA PHE A 171 -4.55 -11.88 17.21
C PHE A 171 -4.61 -11.47 18.69
N VAL A 172 -3.47 -11.50 19.38
CA VAL A 172 -3.37 -11.09 20.78
C VAL A 172 -3.71 -9.61 20.94
N PHE A 173 -3.17 -8.75 20.07
CA PHE A 173 -3.47 -7.32 20.07
C PHE A 173 -4.95 -7.05 19.81
N PHE A 174 -5.54 -7.71 18.80
CA PHE A 174 -6.96 -7.62 18.47
C PHE A 174 -7.85 -8.04 19.66
N LEU A 175 -7.52 -9.15 20.32
CA LEU A 175 -8.27 -9.64 21.48
C LEU A 175 -8.15 -8.65 22.65
N ALA A 176 -6.95 -8.16 22.95
CA ALA A 176 -6.72 -7.18 23.99
C ALA A 176 -7.49 -5.88 23.73
N ALA A 177 -7.47 -5.39 22.49
CA ALA A 177 -8.22 -4.20 22.08
C ALA A 177 -9.74 -4.40 22.13
N THR A 178 -10.23 -5.61 21.84
CA THR A 178 -11.66 -5.94 21.98
C THR A 178 -12.06 -5.93 23.46
N LEU A 179 -11.25 -6.54 24.32
CA LEU A 179 -11.51 -6.62 25.75
C LEU A 179 -11.43 -5.25 26.44
N SER A 180 -10.57 -4.35 25.97
CA SER A 180 -10.39 -3.02 26.55
C SER A 180 -11.66 -2.16 26.46
N ILE A 181 -12.52 -2.37 25.45
CA ILE A 181 -13.80 -1.66 25.29
C ILE A 181 -14.72 -1.90 26.49
N PHE A 182 -14.71 -3.11 27.05
CA PHE A 182 -15.57 -3.46 28.19
C PHE A 182 -15.10 -2.82 29.50
N VAL A 183 -13.81 -2.54 29.61
CA VAL A 183 -13.17 -1.92 30.78
C VAL A 183 -13.14 -0.39 30.69
N ALA A 184 -13.25 0.17 29.47
CA ALA A 184 -13.13 1.59 29.23
C ALA A 184 -14.20 2.42 29.95
N TYR A 185 -13.77 3.56 30.50
CA TYR A 185 -14.65 4.54 31.17
C TYR A 185 -15.67 5.14 30.20
N ASP A 186 -15.21 5.58 29.03
CA ASP A 186 -16.07 6.05 27.93
C ASP A 186 -16.11 5.02 26.81
N LYS A 187 -17.16 4.21 26.82
CA LYS A 187 -17.37 3.13 25.84
C LYS A 187 -17.62 3.64 24.43
N VAL A 188 -18.20 4.84 24.28
CA VAL A 188 -18.52 5.41 22.97
C VAL A 188 -17.23 5.84 22.29
N SER A 189 -16.38 6.58 23.01
CA SER A 189 -15.05 6.95 22.50
C SER A 189 -14.18 5.71 22.28
N ALA A 190 -14.21 4.74 23.21
CA ALA A 190 -13.45 3.50 23.05
C ALA A 190 -13.86 2.71 21.80
N LEU A 191 -15.15 2.63 21.48
CA LEU A 191 -15.63 1.97 20.26
C LEU A 191 -15.15 2.70 19.00
N ARG A 192 -15.12 4.04 19.02
CA ARG A 192 -14.59 4.83 17.92
C ARG A 192 -13.10 4.55 17.69
N TYR A 193 -12.29 4.63 18.75
CA TYR A 193 -10.85 4.33 18.65
C TYR A 193 -10.59 2.88 18.24
N TYR A 194 -11.37 1.93 18.76
CA TYR A 194 -11.27 0.53 18.33
C TYR A 194 -11.53 0.36 16.83
N ARG A 195 -12.53 1.06 16.28
CA ARG A 195 -12.79 1.04 14.84
C ARG A 195 -11.62 1.64 14.05
N GLU A 196 -11.24 2.87 14.39
CA GLU A 196 -10.27 3.67 13.64
C GLU A 196 -8.84 3.11 13.73
N GLU A 197 -8.42 2.62 14.90
CA GLU A 197 -7.04 2.19 15.16
C GLU A 197 -6.81 0.68 15.00
N VAL A 198 -7.88 -0.13 15.05
CA VAL A 198 -7.77 -1.60 15.01
C VAL A 198 -8.53 -2.20 13.84
N ILE A 199 -9.84 -1.95 13.74
CA ILE A 199 -10.67 -2.60 12.70
C ILE A 199 -10.27 -2.13 11.30
N ASP A 200 -10.25 -0.82 11.06
CA ASP A 200 -10.00 -0.29 9.71
C ASP A 200 -8.61 -0.68 9.17
N PRO A 201 -7.51 -0.59 9.95
CA PRO A 201 -6.20 -1.09 9.51
C PRO A 201 -6.18 -2.59 9.26
N LEU A 202 -6.89 -3.40 10.06
CA LEU A 202 -6.98 -4.85 9.83
C LEU A 202 -7.79 -5.18 8.58
N LEU A 203 -8.87 -4.46 8.30
CA LEU A 203 -9.64 -4.61 7.07
C LEU A 203 -8.80 -4.25 5.84
N TYR A 204 -8.05 -3.14 5.91
CA TYR A 204 -7.10 -2.77 4.86
C TYR A 204 -6.01 -3.83 4.67
N LEU A 205 -5.41 -4.31 5.77
CA LEU A 205 -4.40 -5.37 5.73
C LEU A 205 -4.95 -6.64 5.07
N MET A 206 -6.16 -7.07 5.42
CA MET A 206 -6.81 -8.21 4.79
C MET A 206 -7.00 -7.96 3.29
N LEU A 207 -7.58 -6.83 2.90
CA LEU A 207 -7.75 -6.49 1.48
C LEU A 207 -6.41 -6.50 0.71
N ALA A 208 -5.36 -5.94 1.31
CA ALA A 208 -4.02 -5.95 0.74
C ALA A 208 -3.48 -7.37 0.56
N LEU A 209 -3.59 -8.23 1.59
CA LEU A 209 -3.13 -9.62 1.55
C LEU A 209 -3.87 -10.47 0.51
N TYR A 210 -5.18 -10.29 0.37
CA TYR A 210 -5.99 -11.03 -0.61
C TYR A 210 -5.77 -10.53 -2.04
N CYS A 211 -5.74 -9.21 -2.25
CA CYS A 211 -5.82 -8.61 -3.58
C CYS A 211 -4.47 -8.26 -4.22
N LEU A 212 -3.44 -7.90 -3.43
CA LEU A 212 -2.12 -7.53 -3.96
C LEU A 212 -1.28 -8.79 -4.20
N ARG A 213 -1.54 -9.48 -5.32
CA ARG A 213 -0.90 -10.76 -5.63
C ARG A 213 0.36 -10.64 -6.47
N THR A 214 0.45 -9.61 -7.31
CA THR A 214 1.58 -9.48 -8.23
C THR A 214 2.66 -8.58 -7.64
N ARG A 215 3.91 -8.79 -8.08
CA ARG A 215 5.00 -7.85 -7.78
C ARG A 215 4.67 -6.42 -8.23
N GLY A 216 3.91 -6.26 -9.32
CA GLY A 216 3.44 -4.97 -9.79
C GLY A 216 2.52 -4.28 -8.78
N ASP A 217 1.59 -5.02 -8.16
CA ASP A 217 0.65 -4.47 -7.18
C ASP A 217 1.36 -4.03 -5.90
N VAL A 218 2.28 -4.86 -5.39
CA VAL A 218 3.12 -4.51 -4.25
C VAL A 218 4.03 -3.32 -4.58
N THR A 219 4.62 -3.28 -5.78
CA THR A 219 5.43 -2.14 -6.21
C THR A 219 4.60 -0.86 -6.28
N ARG A 220 3.35 -0.93 -6.77
CA ARG A 220 2.42 0.21 -6.76
C ARG A 220 2.11 0.68 -5.35
N LEU A 221 1.88 -0.23 -4.40
CA LEU A 221 1.66 0.10 -3.00
C LEU A 221 2.87 0.81 -2.39
N LEU A 222 4.08 0.27 -2.59
CA LEU A 222 5.31 0.86 -2.07
C LEU A 222 5.59 2.24 -2.69
N LEU A 223 5.34 2.40 -4.00
CA LEU A 223 5.43 3.69 -4.68
C LEU A 223 4.35 4.67 -4.23
N ALA A 224 3.13 4.20 -3.91
CA ALA A 224 2.08 5.02 -3.33
C ALA A 224 2.52 5.57 -1.97
N MET A 225 3.05 4.73 -1.08
CA MET A 225 3.59 5.16 0.22
C MET A 225 4.76 6.15 0.08
N LEU A 226 5.70 5.88 -0.82
CA LEU A 226 6.79 6.82 -1.14
C LEU A 226 6.27 8.14 -1.72
N GLY A 227 5.25 8.07 -2.58
CA GLY A 227 4.57 9.23 -3.15
C GLY A 227 3.92 10.08 -2.08
N THR A 228 3.24 9.47 -1.10
CA THR A 228 2.69 10.16 0.07
C THR A 228 3.78 10.90 0.81
N GLY A 229 4.84 10.20 1.22
CA GLY A 229 5.93 10.82 1.97
C GLY A 229 6.60 11.96 1.20
N LEU A 230 6.74 11.83 -0.12
CA LEU A 230 7.27 12.89 -0.97
C LEU A 230 6.35 14.11 -1.01
N MET A 231 5.04 13.90 -1.19
CA MET A 231 4.07 15.01 -1.16
C MET A 231 4.08 15.72 0.20
N VAL A 232 4.11 14.97 1.31
CA VAL A 232 4.23 15.54 2.66
C VAL A 232 5.52 16.33 2.81
N ALA A 233 6.64 15.80 2.33
CA ALA A 233 7.92 16.47 2.38
C ALA A 233 7.94 17.76 1.55
N LEU A 234 7.36 17.76 0.36
CA LEU A 234 7.26 18.97 -0.48
C LEU A 234 6.40 20.05 0.20
N VAL A 235 5.26 19.66 0.79
CA VAL A 235 4.42 20.58 1.58
C VAL A 235 5.17 21.09 2.81
N GLY A 236 5.92 20.23 3.51
CA GLY A 236 6.72 20.63 4.66
C GLY A 236 7.86 21.60 4.31
N VAL A 237 8.53 21.38 3.18
CA VAL A 237 9.53 22.32 2.62
C VAL A 237 8.88 23.66 2.31
N MET A 238 7.74 23.66 1.61
CA MET A 238 6.98 24.87 1.31
C MET A 238 6.56 25.61 2.59
N GLN A 239 6.06 24.88 3.60
CA GLN A 239 5.69 25.45 4.89
C GLN A 239 6.88 26.13 5.58
N PHE A 240 8.07 25.53 5.52
CA PHE A 240 9.27 26.09 6.11
C PHE A 240 9.74 27.38 5.42
N PHE A 241 9.68 27.44 4.08
CA PHE A 241 10.16 28.60 3.34
C PHE A 241 9.13 29.75 3.27
N ASP A 242 7.87 29.44 2.99
CA ASP A 242 6.84 30.46 2.72
C ASP A 242 6.06 30.86 3.98
N PHE A 243 5.96 29.96 4.96
CA PHE A 243 5.06 30.11 6.11
C PHE A 243 5.77 30.05 7.46
N ARG A 244 7.09 30.31 7.49
CA ARG A 244 7.94 30.22 8.68
C ARG A 244 7.37 30.95 9.90
N ASN A 245 6.81 32.15 9.69
CA ASN A 245 6.26 33.00 10.75
C ASN A 245 4.93 32.48 11.33
N THR A 246 4.30 31.51 10.68
CA THR A 246 3.05 30.87 11.13
C THR A 246 3.28 29.48 11.75
N LEU A 247 4.53 29.01 11.76
CA LEU A 247 4.89 27.76 12.43
C LEU A 247 4.59 27.89 13.92
N GLN A 248 3.80 26.97 14.45
CA GLN A 248 3.48 26.96 15.87
C GLN A 248 4.77 26.80 16.68
N LEU A 249 4.87 27.61 17.73
CA LEU A 249 5.95 27.50 18.69
C LEU A 249 5.58 26.37 19.65
N GLU A 250 6.34 25.27 19.62
CA GLU A 250 6.12 24.16 20.54
C GLU A 250 6.54 24.56 21.96
N SER A 251 6.16 23.76 22.97
CA SER A 251 6.52 23.95 24.39
C SER A 251 8.02 24.18 24.62
N ASP A 252 8.86 23.65 23.73
CA ASP A 252 10.32 23.70 23.81
C ASP A 252 10.91 24.98 23.17
N GLY A 253 10.06 25.90 22.69
CA GLY A 253 10.47 27.16 22.07
C GLY A 253 10.99 27.03 20.63
N VAL A 254 10.79 25.89 19.99
CA VAL A 254 11.26 25.62 18.63
C VAL A 254 10.09 25.60 17.65
N HIS A 255 10.26 26.30 16.52
CA HIS A 255 9.36 26.20 15.38
C HIS A 255 9.58 24.89 14.63
N ARG A 256 8.57 24.03 14.64
CA ARG A 256 8.62 22.72 13.96
C ARG A 256 7.69 22.71 12.76
N VAL A 257 8.05 21.94 11.74
CA VAL A 257 7.20 21.73 10.57
C VAL A 257 6.10 20.73 10.93
N HIS A 258 4.86 21.09 10.62
CA HIS A 258 3.66 20.28 10.87
C HIS A 258 3.03 19.79 9.55
N ALA A 259 3.39 20.40 8.42
CA ALA A 259 2.80 20.23 7.11
C ALA A 259 1.26 20.28 7.21
N MET A 260 0.59 19.22 6.81
CA MET A 260 -0.86 19.04 6.90
C MET A 260 -1.31 18.26 8.15
N TYR A 261 -0.37 17.78 8.96
CA TYR A 261 -0.66 17.08 10.20
C TYR A 261 -0.64 18.09 11.36
N GLY A 262 -1.48 17.90 12.38
CA GLY A 262 -1.52 18.80 13.53
C GLY A 262 -0.27 18.74 14.44
N SER A 263 0.70 17.85 14.17
CA SER A 263 1.90 17.69 14.99
C SER A 263 3.13 17.26 14.18
N ALA A 264 4.31 17.70 14.60
CA ALA A 264 5.58 17.34 13.97
C ALA A 264 5.90 15.84 14.14
N ASN A 265 5.47 15.26 15.26
CA ASN A 265 5.61 13.83 15.54
C ASN A 265 4.76 12.95 14.61
N SER A 266 3.59 13.44 14.16
CA SER A 266 2.77 12.71 13.19
C SER A 266 3.46 12.57 11.83
N ILE A 267 4.19 13.60 11.38
CA ILE A 267 5.04 13.50 10.18
C ILE A 267 6.17 12.50 10.41
N GLY A 268 6.81 12.58 11.58
CA GLY A 268 7.86 11.64 11.98
C GLY A 268 7.39 10.18 11.86
N LEU A 269 6.25 9.86 12.47
CA LEU A 269 5.63 8.53 12.40
C LEU A 269 5.36 8.08 10.97
N LEU A 270 4.86 8.96 10.10
CA LEU A 270 4.69 8.63 8.68
C LEU A 270 6.04 8.27 8.02
N PHE A 271 7.07 9.08 8.27
CA PHE A 271 8.39 8.90 7.69
C PHE A 271 9.11 7.67 8.23
N ASP A 272 8.79 7.22 9.45
CA ASP A 272 9.27 5.96 10.03
C ASP A 272 8.86 4.75 9.20
N TYR A 273 7.73 4.83 8.48
CA TYR A 273 7.31 3.79 7.55
C TYR A 273 7.83 4.01 6.13
N VAL A 274 7.88 5.25 5.66
CA VAL A 274 8.17 5.56 4.26
C VAL A 274 9.67 5.56 3.93
N LEU A 275 10.52 6.14 4.79
CA LEU A 275 11.96 6.22 4.55
C LEU A 275 12.64 4.84 4.46
N PRO A 276 12.29 3.84 5.31
CA PRO A 276 12.84 2.49 5.17
C PRO A 276 12.55 1.86 3.81
N ILE A 277 11.40 2.14 3.18
CA ILE A 277 11.08 1.66 1.83
C ILE A 277 12.09 2.26 0.82
N GLY A 278 12.36 3.56 0.92
CA GLY A 278 13.34 4.25 0.08
C GLY A 278 14.76 3.74 0.29
N PHE A 279 15.17 3.52 1.53
CA PHE A 279 16.48 2.94 1.87
C PHE A 279 16.62 1.51 1.36
N ALA A 280 15.58 0.69 1.48
CA ALA A 280 15.56 -0.65 0.92
C ALA A 280 15.69 -0.61 -0.61
N TRP A 281 15.07 0.37 -1.28
CA TRP A 281 15.21 0.56 -2.73
C TRP A 281 16.63 0.97 -3.14
N ILE A 282 17.29 1.85 -2.36
CA ILE A 282 18.69 2.25 -2.58
C ILE A 282 19.64 1.06 -2.35
N ALA A 283 19.37 0.24 -1.33
CA ALA A 283 20.18 -0.92 -0.96
C ALA A 283 19.93 -2.16 -1.86
N ALA A 284 18.79 -2.22 -2.55
CA ALA A 284 18.40 -3.35 -3.37
C ALA A 284 19.47 -3.70 -4.43
N LYS A 285 19.84 -4.98 -4.46
CA LYS A 285 20.77 -5.51 -5.47
C LYS A 285 19.99 -5.83 -6.74
N SER A 286 20.45 -5.31 -7.88
CA SER A 286 19.84 -5.66 -9.17
C SER A 286 20.45 -6.97 -9.67
N PRO A 287 19.64 -8.01 -9.97
CA PRO A 287 20.15 -9.31 -10.41
C PRO A 287 20.62 -9.34 -11.88
N PHE A 288 20.69 -8.21 -12.60
CA PHE A 288 21.03 -8.22 -14.01
C PHE A 288 21.87 -6.99 -14.41
N THR A 289 23.18 -7.17 -14.39
CA THR A 289 24.20 -6.24 -14.86
C THR A 289 24.38 -6.39 -16.38
N LEU A 290 23.81 -5.46 -17.14
CA LEU A 290 24.24 -5.17 -18.53
C LEU A 290 24.19 -3.67 -18.87
N ASN A 291 23.49 -2.84 -18.08
CA ASN A 291 23.48 -1.38 -18.28
C ASN A 291 23.68 -0.62 -16.95
N THR A 292 24.95 -0.35 -16.64
CA THR A 292 25.42 0.37 -15.44
C THR A 292 24.69 1.71 -15.26
N TRP A 293 24.39 2.41 -16.36
CA TRP A 293 23.72 3.71 -16.32
C TRP A 293 22.26 3.64 -15.86
N ALA A 294 21.50 2.65 -16.34
CA ALA A 294 20.11 2.46 -15.94
C ALA A 294 19.99 2.09 -14.45
N PHE A 295 20.98 1.37 -13.92
CA PHE A 295 21.08 1.06 -12.49
C PHE A 295 21.32 2.31 -11.63
N TRP A 296 22.31 3.13 -11.99
CA TRP A 296 22.59 4.37 -11.28
C TRP A 296 21.44 5.37 -11.35
N LYS A 297 20.74 5.47 -12.49
CA LYS A 297 19.53 6.29 -12.62
C LYS A 297 18.45 5.91 -11.61
N LYS A 298 18.19 4.62 -11.41
CA LYS A 298 17.18 4.16 -10.43
C LYS A 298 17.60 4.48 -9.00
N LYS A 299 18.88 4.31 -8.67
CA LYS A 299 19.40 4.67 -7.35
C LYS A 299 19.38 6.17 -7.09
N LEU A 300 19.81 6.96 -8.08
CA LEU A 300 19.77 8.42 -7.99
C LEU A 300 18.34 8.92 -7.82
N PHE A 301 17.38 8.31 -8.53
CA PHE A 301 15.96 8.61 -8.34
C PHE A 301 15.49 8.31 -6.92
N ALA A 302 15.83 7.13 -6.37
CA ALA A 302 15.47 6.79 -4.99
C ALA A 302 16.11 7.74 -3.97
N VAL A 303 17.38 8.12 -4.16
CA VAL A 303 18.06 9.13 -3.33
C VAL A 303 17.35 10.49 -3.45
N ALA A 304 17.04 10.94 -4.67
CA ALA A 304 16.35 12.21 -4.91
C ALA A 304 14.97 12.25 -4.23
N VAL A 305 14.27 11.12 -4.12
CA VAL A 305 13.03 11.01 -3.33
C VAL A 305 13.32 11.07 -1.83
N CYS A 306 14.32 10.35 -1.32
CA CYS A 306 14.61 10.30 0.12
C CYS A 306 15.14 11.63 0.70
N VAL A 307 15.90 12.41 -0.07
CA VAL A 307 16.50 13.68 0.39
C VAL A 307 15.48 14.67 0.98
N PRO A 308 14.39 15.03 0.28
CA PRO A 308 13.39 15.94 0.84
C PRO A 308 12.69 15.37 2.08
N LEU A 309 12.46 14.04 2.16
CA LEU A 309 11.89 13.41 3.36
C LEU A 309 12.83 13.55 4.56
N LEU A 310 14.13 13.29 4.37
CA LEU A 310 15.14 13.45 5.43
C LEU A 310 15.27 14.90 5.88
N TYR A 311 15.20 15.85 4.93
CA TYR A 311 15.23 17.26 5.24
C TYR A 311 14.04 17.68 6.10
N VAL A 312 12.82 17.26 5.74
CA VAL A 312 11.64 17.56 6.56
C VAL A 312 11.68 16.82 7.91
N LEU A 313 12.17 15.58 7.98
CA LEU A 313 12.38 14.88 9.25
C LEU A 313 13.34 15.63 10.18
N PHE A 314 14.36 16.27 9.61
CA PHE A 314 15.25 17.14 10.38
C PHE A 314 14.51 18.37 10.92
N LEU A 315 13.65 18.99 10.11
CA LEU A 315 12.84 20.14 10.51
C LEU A 315 11.73 19.80 11.52
N THR A 316 11.27 18.56 11.58
CA THR A 316 10.29 18.11 12.59
C THR A 316 10.92 17.88 13.96
N GLN A 317 12.24 17.65 14.01
CA GLN A 317 13.01 17.34 15.23
C GLN A 317 12.42 16.19 16.07
N SER A 318 11.74 15.23 15.44
CA SER A 318 11.14 14.11 16.16
C SER A 318 12.20 13.07 16.55
N LEU A 319 12.63 13.09 17.82
CA LEU A 319 13.62 12.16 18.36
C LEU A 319 13.22 10.68 18.16
N GLY A 320 11.95 10.36 18.40
CA GLY A 320 11.43 9.00 18.24
C GLY A 320 11.63 8.48 16.81
N SER A 321 11.38 9.34 15.82
CA SER A 321 11.52 8.98 14.42
C SER A 321 12.97 8.88 13.96
N TRP A 322 13.87 9.70 14.49
CA TRP A 322 15.31 9.51 14.25
C TRP A 322 15.82 8.17 14.77
N ILE A 323 15.38 7.75 15.97
CA ILE A 323 15.72 6.45 16.55
C ILE A 323 15.13 5.32 15.70
N ALA A 324 13.84 5.39 15.35
CA ALA A 324 13.18 4.40 14.52
C ALA A 324 13.86 4.24 13.15
N LEU A 325 14.19 5.37 12.51
CA LEU A 325 14.90 5.40 11.23
C LEU A 325 16.31 4.77 11.34
N ALA A 326 17.05 5.07 12.40
CA ALA A 326 18.36 4.49 12.64
C ALA A 326 18.28 2.96 12.78
N VAL A 327 17.33 2.46 13.58
CA VAL A 327 17.07 1.03 13.76
C VAL A 327 16.68 0.38 12.42
N ALA A 328 15.80 1.01 11.66
CA ALA A 328 15.38 0.51 10.34
C ALA A 328 16.54 0.49 9.33
N ALA A 329 17.38 1.53 9.32
CA ALA A 329 18.56 1.59 8.46
C ALA A 329 19.58 0.49 8.79
N VAL A 330 19.84 0.26 10.09
CA VAL A 330 20.68 -0.85 10.55
C VAL A 330 20.08 -2.19 10.12
N PHE A 331 18.78 -2.39 10.28
CA PHE A 331 18.07 -3.61 9.86
C PHE A 331 18.12 -3.84 8.34
N ILE A 332 18.00 -2.79 7.54
CA ILE A 332 18.12 -2.88 6.08
C ILE A 332 19.56 -3.20 5.67
N ALA A 333 20.54 -2.52 6.25
CA ALA A 333 21.95 -2.79 6.01
C ALA A 333 22.32 -4.23 6.38
N ALA A 334 21.84 -4.68 7.54
CA ALA A 334 21.95 -6.02 8.06
C ALA A 334 21.51 -7.10 7.08
N ILE A 335 20.29 -6.96 6.54
CA ILE A 335 19.72 -7.91 5.57
C ILE A 335 20.41 -7.80 4.21
N SER A 336 20.91 -6.62 3.86
CA SER A 336 21.60 -6.37 2.59
C SER A 336 22.99 -7.00 2.52
N ILE A 337 23.63 -7.26 3.67
CA ILE A 337 24.94 -7.92 3.73
C ILE A 337 24.80 -9.41 3.44
N ARG A 338 25.52 -9.89 2.41
CA ARG A 338 25.43 -11.28 1.93
C ARG A 338 26.00 -12.29 2.95
N GLN A 339 26.89 -11.84 3.84
CA GLN A 339 27.55 -12.67 4.85
C GLN A 339 27.02 -12.35 6.26
N ARG A 340 26.10 -13.17 6.75
CA ARG A 340 25.49 -13.03 8.10
C ARG A 340 26.52 -13.02 9.25
N LYS A 341 27.76 -13.48 9.00
CA LYS A 341 28.89 -13.42 9.95
C LYS A 341 29.37 -11.99 10.24
N VAL A 342 29.41 -11.13 9.23
CA VAL A 342 29.82 -9.72 9.39
C VAL A 342 28.82 -8.95 10.25
N LEU A 343 27.53 -9.29 10.11
CA LEU A 343 26.47 -8.76 10.96
C LEU A 343 26.67 -9.14 12.43
N LEU A 344 26.92 -10.43 12.72
CA LEU A 344 27.14 -10.89 14.09
C LEU A 344 28.36 -10.22 14.73
N ILE A 345 29.42 -10.00 13.96
CA ILE A 345 30.62 -9.27 14.41
C ILE A 345 30.30 -7.80 14.68
N ALA A 346 29.56 -7.13 13.79
CA ALA A 346 29.18 -5.74 13.97
C ALA A 346 28.24 -5.52 15.17
N VAL A 347 27.28 -6.43 15.38
CA VAL A 347 26.40 -6.41 16.56
C VAL A 347 27.20 -6.66 17.83
N ALA A 348 28.13 -7.62 17.83
CA ALA A 348 29.00 -7.87 18.98
C ALA A 348 29.87 -6.64 19.32
N ILE A 349 30.46 -5.99 18.31
CA ILE A 349 31.24 -4.75 18.49
C ILE A 349 30.36 -3.63 19.04
N PHE A 350 29.13 -3.48 18.54
CA PHE A 350 28.20 -2.44 19.00
C PHE A 350 27.77 -2.66 20.45
N VAL A 351 27.50 -3.91 20.85
CA VAL A 351 27.19 -4.27 22.24
C VAL A 351 28.38 -4.03 23.16
N VAL A 352 29.60 -4.35 22.72
CA VAL A 352 30.85 -4.11 23.48
C VAL A 352 31.20 -2.62 23.56
N ALA A 353 30.79 -1.80 22.59
CA ALA A 353 31.03 -0.36 22.61
C ALA A 353 30.01 0.43 23.46
N LEU A 354 28.85 -0.17 23.76
CA LEU A 354 27.78 0.43 24.57
C LEU A 354 27.72 -0.08 26.01
N GLY A 355 28.27 -1.28 26.28
CA GLY A 355 28.52 -1.78 27.63
C GLY A 355 29.88 -1.34 28.13
#